data_AF-A0A7S1LK03-F1
#
_entry.id   AF-A0A7S1LK03-F1
#
_cell.length_a   1.000
_cell.length_b   1.000
_cell.length_c   1.000
_cell.angle_alpha   90.00
_cell.angle_beta   90.00
_cell.angle_gamma   90.00
#
_symmetry.space_group_name_H-M   'P 1'
#
loop_
_entity.id
_entity.type
_entity.pdbx_description
1 polymer ?
#
loop_
_entity_poly.entity_id
_entity_poly.type
_entity_poly.pdbx_seq_one_letter_code
_entity_poly.pdbx_strand_id
1 'polypeptide(L)'
;MPSKNVTQEMKAKMFPPDGVPCAKNMKPDDYLMQACDYGCNVPALERALAKKANVNARDKSGKTPLMLAAQNWTHPKYTTILEKLLEKGAEVNVESEYGETVMDIMSKMIVSYEAAREKEVKDQAERREIMEGRGPIGWGYGTAEDQKKTVIWNRPAVDELDDFKMMPQLYKGKALLEAKGAKAGEEAFNPAYLTAEEFVEKRDKVLAKYKDKKYKMYNGQ
;
A
#
# COMPACT_ATOMS: atom_id res chain seq x y z
N MET A 1 -20.15 -3.56 -9.40
CA MET A 1 -19.90 -4.99 -9.10
C MET A 1 -18.82 -5.04 -8.03
N PRO A 2 -19.02 -5.71 -6.88
CA PRO A 2 -17.97 -5.82 -5.88
C PRO A 2 -16.81 -6.60 -6.50
N SER A 3 -15.61 -6.03 -6.49
CA SER A 3 -14.41 -6.73 -6.95
C SER A 3 -14.32 -8.03 -6.17
N LYS A 4 -14.12 -9.17 -6.85
CA LYS A 4 -13.96 -10.47 -6.20
C LYS A 4 -12.77 -10.36 -5.25
N ASN A 5 -13.03 -10.17 -3.95
CA ASN A 5 -11.98 -10.13 -2.94
C ASN A 5 -11.32 -11.51 -2.95
N VAL A 6 -10.17 -11.60 -3.62
CA VAL A 6 -9.31 -12.78 -3.60
C VAL A 6 -8.88 -12.97 -2.15
N THR A 7 -9.42 -14.00 -1.48
CA THR A 7 -9.13 -14.26 -0.06
C THR A 7 -7.64 -14.55 0.12
N GLN A 8 -7.07 -14.32 1.31
CA GLN A 8 -5.65 -14.59 1.55
C GLN A 8 -5.28 -16.05 1.24
N GLU A 9 -6.20 -16.99 1.44
CA GLU A 9 -6.01 -18.40 1.05
C GLU A 9 -5.93 -18.60 -0.46
N MET A 10 -6.74 -17.87 -1.25
CA MET A 10 -6.65 -17.89 -2.71
C MET A 10 -5.32 -17.27 -3.19
N LYS A 11 -4.85 -16.20 -2.53
CA LYS A 11 -3.54 -15.58 -2.81
C LYS A 11 -2.40 -16.57 -2.54
N ALA A 12 -2.43 -17.25 -1.40
CA ALA A 12 -1.44 -18.26 -1.00
C ALA A 12 -1.45 -19.51 -1.91
N LYS A 13 -2.62 -19.90 -2.44
CA LYS A 13 -2.73 -21.00 -3.42
C LYS A 13 -2.22 -20.62 -4.81
N MET A 14 -2.41 -19.37 -5.24
CA MET A 14 -1.90 -18.87 -6.52
C MET A 14 -0.38 -18.71 -6.52
N PHE A 15 0.18 -18.28 -5.38
CA PHE A 15 1.61 -18.11 -5.17
C PHE A 15 2.06 -18.86 -3.91
N PRO A 16 2.40 -20.15 -4.05
CA PRO A 16 2.89 -20.93 -2.94
C PRO A 16 4.21 -20.35 -2.38
N PRO A 17 4.55 -20.67 -1.12
CA PRO A 17 5.75 -20.13 -0.43
C PRO A 17 7.07 -20.46 -1.14
N ASP A 18 7.06 -21.50 -1.97
CA ASP A 18 8.16 -21.93 -2.83
C ASP A 18 8.42 -21.00 -4.03
N GLY A 19 7.51 -20.05 -4.28
CA GLY A 19 7.57 -19.14 -5.40
C GLY A 19 7.41 -19.84 -6.74
N VAL A 20 6.69 -20.95 -6.84
CA VAL A 20 6.40 -21.58 -8.15
C VAL A 20 5.04 -21.07 -8.65
N PRO A 21 4.94 -20.46 -9.85
CA PRO A 21 3.65 -20.02 -10.38
C PRO A 21 2.71 -21.21 -10.56
N CYS A 22 1.45 -21.09 -10.15
CA CYS A 22 0.44 -22.11 -10.43
C CYS A 22 0.16 -22.26 -11.93
N ALA A 23 0.36 -21.19 -12.71
CA ALA A 23 0.17 -21.18 -14.16
C ALA A 23 1.50 -21.43 -14.90
N LYS A 24 1.58 -22.53 -15.66
CA LYS A 24 2.80 -22.97 -16.37
C LYS A 24 3.31 -22.00 -17.45
N ASN A 25 2.46 -21.10 -17.97
CA ASN A 25 2.75 -20.22 -19.11
C ASN A 25 2.64 -18.72 -18.80
N MET A 26 2.77 -18.30 -17.54
CA MET A 26 2.71 -16.86 -17.20
C MET A 26 3.94 -16.12 -17.73
N LYS A 27 3.73 -14.95 -18.35
CA LYS A 27 4.83 -14.09 -18.79
C LYS A 27 5.65 -13.64 -17.57
N PRO A 28 6.98 -13.51 -17.68
CA PRO A 28 7.83 -13.10 -16.56
C PRO A 28 7.39 -11.77 -15.92
N ASP A 29 6.93 -10.82 -16.73
CA ASP A 29 6.48 -9.50 -16.31
C ASP A 29 5.20 -9.57 -15.48
N ASP A 30 4.19 -10.30 -15.97
CA ASP A 30 2.94 -10.53 -15.25
C ASP A 30 3.17 -11.29 -13.94
N TYR A 31 4.13 -12.20 -13.95
CA TYR A 31 4.53 -12.95 -12.77
C TYR A 31 5.20 -12.07 -11.72
N LEU A 32 6.04 -11.11 -12.14
CA LEU A 32 6.62 -10.10 -11.26
C LEU A 32 5.55 -9.19 -10.64
N MET A 33 4.62 -8.70 -11.47
CA MET A 33 3.53 -7.83 -11.02
C MET A 33 2.68 -8.51 -9.95
N GLN A 34 2.30 -9.77 -10.19
CA GLN A 34 1.50 -10.53 -9.24
C GLN A 34 2.28 -10.89 -7.96
N ALA A 35 3.59 -11.10 -8.03
CA ALA A 35 4.41 -11.31 -6.83
C ALA A 35 4.45 -10.08 -5.91
N CYS A 36 4.38 -8.87 -6.49
CA CYS A 36 4.29 -7.62 -5.75
C CYS A 36 2.86 -7.30 -5.26
N ASP A 37 1.83 -7.71 -6.01
CA ASP A 37 0.42 -7.49 -5.66
C ASP A 37 -0.10 -8.46 -4.58
N TYR A 38 0.28 -9.74 -4.68
CA TYR A 38 -0.19 -10.78 -3.77
C TYR A 38 0.81 -11.02 -2.64
N GLY A 39 0.73 -10.19 -1.60
CA GLY A 39 1.36 -10.48 -0.32
C GLY A 39 2.88 -10.53 -0.36
N CYS A 40 3.50 -9.79 -1.29
CA CYS A 40 4.94 -9.54 -1.25
C CYS A 40 5.77 -10.84 -1.17
N ASN A 41 5.63 -11.71 -2.17
CA ASN A 41 6.33 -13.00 -2.23
C ASN A 41 7.75 -12.85 -2.79
N VAL A 42 8.74 -12.80 -1.90
CA VAL A 42 10.17 -12.65 -2.25
C VAL A 42 10.70 -13.79 -3.16
N PRO A 43 10.46 -15.08 -2.86
CA PRO A 43 10.83 -16.16 -3.78
C PRO A 43 10.26 -16.00 -5.20
N ALA A 44 8.99 -15.61 -5.33
CA ALA A 44 8.37 -15.37 -6.63
C ALA A 44 9.03 -14.18 -7.36
N LEU A 45 9.31 -13.09 -6.64
CA LEU A 45 10.04 -11.93 -7.15
C LEU A 45 11.41 -12.34 -7.73
N GLU A 46 12.20 -13.09 -6.96
CA GLU A 46 13.54 -13.52 -7.39
C GLU A 46 13.50 -14.40 -8.64
N ARG A 47 12.54 -15.32 -8.72
CA ARG A 47 12.36 -16.14 -9.92
C ARG A 47 11.93 -15.32 -11.14
N ALA A 48 11.05 -14.35 -10.96
CA ALA A 48 10.64 -13.46 -12.04
C ALA A 48 11.83 -12.65 -12.56
N LEU A 49 12.64 -12.09 -11.65
CA LEU A 49 13.85 -11.36 -11.97
C LEU A 49 14.91 -12.25 -12.64
N ALA A 50 15.07 -13.50 -12.22
CA ALA A 50 15.96 -14.47 -12.85
C ALA A 50 15.53 -14.80 -14.29
N LYS A 51 14.22 -14.77 -14.58
CA LYS A 51 13.66 -14.90 -15.93
C LYS A 51 13.71 -13.62 -16.76
N LYS A 52 14.46 -12.60 -16.33
CA LYS A 52 14.59 -11.29 -16.99
C LYS A 52 13.25 -10.55 -17.13
N ALA A 53 12.38 -10.65 -16.13
CA ALA A 53 11.17 -9.85 -16.08
C ALA A 53 11.50 -8.35 -16.12
N ASN A 54 10.67 -7.58 -16.83
CA ASN A 54 10.78 -6.14 -16.88
C ASN A 54 10.35 -5.53 -15.53
N VAL A 55 11.30 -4.93 -14.81
CA VAL A 55 11.07 -4.27 -13.52
C VAL A 55 10.19 -3.02 -13.59
N ASN A 56 10.03 -2.47 -14.79
CA ASN A 56 9.18 -1.32 -15.09
C ASN A 56 7.96 -1.72 -15.92
N ALA A 57 7.58 -3.01 -15.89
CA ALA A 57 6.34 -3.47 -16.49
C ALA A 57 5.14 -2.67 -15.93
N ARG A 58 4.10 -2.51 -16.74
CA ARG A 58 2.90 -1.76 -16.34
C ARG A 58 1.67 -2.64 -16.48
N ASP A 59 0.82 -2.61 -15.46
CA ASP A 59 -0.46 -3.30 -15.52
C ASP A 59 -1.50 -2.49 -16.31
N LYS A 60 -2.74 -2.98 -16.31
CA LYS A 60 -3.91 -2.35 -16.96
C LYS A 60 -4.34 -1.03 -16.33
N SER A 61 -3.75 -0.63 -15.21
CA SER A 61 -3.98 0.66 -14.54
C SER A 61 -2.73 1.54 -14.61
N GLY A 62 -1.75 1.14 -15.44
CA GLY A 62 -0.47 1.82 -15.59
C GLY A 62 0.45 1.72 -14.37
N LYS A 63 0.12 0.89 -13.36
CA LYS A 63 0.93 0.72 -12.16
C LYS A 63 2.16 -0.14 -12.44
N THR A 64 3.27 0.19 -11.79
CA THR A 64 4.53 -0.59 -11.86
C THR A 64 4.64 -1.61 -10.71
N PRO A 65 5.56 -2.60 -10.77
CA PRO A 65 5.77 -3.52 -9.66
C PRO A 65 6.09 -2.79 -8.34
N LEU A 66 6.79 -1.65 -8.44
CA LEU A 66 7.14 -0.81 -7.30
C LEU A 66 5.90 -0.17 -6.65
N MET A 67 4.95 0.31 -7.47
CA MET A 67 3.68 0.86 -6.97
C MET A 67 2.80 -0.20 -6.30
N LEU A 68 2.76 -1.42 -6.86
CA LEU A 68 2.01 -2.54 -6.28
C LEU A 68 2.62 -2.98 -4.95
N ALA A 69 3.94 -3.04 -4.86
CA ALA A 69 4.64 -3.30 -3.61
C ALA A 69 4.35 -2.23 -2.55
N ALA A 70 4.27 -0.95 -2.93
CA ALA A 70 3.92 0.16 -2.04
C ALA A 70 2.49 0.05 -1.47
N GLN A 71 1.55 -0.54 -2.20
CA GLN A 71 0.18 -0.76 -1.70
C GLN A 71 0.11 -1.88 -0.66
N ASN A 72 1.03 -2.84 -0.71
CA ASN A 72 1.12 -3.97 0.22
C ASN A 72 2.11 -3.74 1.36
N TRP A 73 2.26 -2.48 1.79
CA TRP A 73 3.26 -2.10 2.78
C TRP A 73 3.08 -2.77 4.13
N THR A 74 1.89 -3.25 4.49
CA THR A 74 1.60 -3.93 5.76
C THR A 74 2.30 -5.28 5.88
N HIS A 75 2.80 -5.83 4.77
CA HIS A 75 3.51 -7.09 4.78
C HIS A 75 4.94 -6.94 5.35
N PRO A 76 5.41 -7.84 6.22
CA PRO A 76 6.73 -7.71 6.85
C PRO A 76 7.91 -7.76 5.85
N LYS A 77 7.69 -8.30 4.65
CA LYS A 77 8.70 -8.37 3.57
C LYS A 77 8.68 -7.17 2.62
N TYR A 78 7.84 -6.17 2.89
CA TYR A 78 7.68 -4.97 2.08
C TYR A 78 9.02 -4.28 1.79
N THR A 79 9.80 -3.97 2.83
CA THR A 79 11.06 -3.24 2.69
C THR A 79 12.06 -4.00 1.83
N THR A 80 12.16 -5.32 2.02
CA THR A 80 13.05 -6.18 1.23
C THR A 80 12.70 -6.19 -0.26
N ILE A 81 11.40 -6.13 -0.59
CA ILE A 81 10.95 -6.09 -1.98
C ILE A 81 11.23 -4.74 -2.62
N LEU A 82 10.97 -3.64 -1.89
CA LEU A 82 11.34 -2.32 -2.37
C LEU A 82 12.84 -2.23 -2.66
N GLU A 83 13.68 -2.67 -1.72
CA GLU A 83 15.13 -2.68 -1.89
C GLU A 83 15.54 -3.48 -3.14
N LYS A 84 15.03 -4.71 -3.29
CA LYS A 84 15.32 -5.55 -4.47
C LYS A 84 14.86 -4.92 -5.79
N LEU A 85 13.67 -4.32 -5.83
CA LEU A 85 13.17 -3.65 -7.03
C LEU A 85 14.04 -2.44 -7.38
N LEU A 86 14.42 -1.64 -6.39
CA LEU A 86 15.28 -0.47 -6.56
C LEU A 86 16.70 -0.87 -6.99
N GLU A 87 17.26 -1.94 -6.44
CA GLU A 87 18.56 -2.52 -6.85
C GLU A 87 18.55 -2.96 -8.31
N LYS A 88 17.41 -3.44 -8.81
CA LYS A 88 17.23 -3.86 -10.20
C LYS A 88 16.89 -2.71 -11.16
N GLY A 89 16.88 -1.47 -10.69
CA GLY A 89 16.66 -0.29 -11.53
C GLY A 89 15.19 0.04 -11.76
N ALA A 90 14.31 -0.29 -10.80
CA ALA A 90 12.92 0.16 -10.86
C ALA A 90 12.84 1.71 -10.91
N GLU A 91 12.09 2.22 -11.88
CA GLU A 91 11.84 3.65 -12.03
C GLU A 91 10.88 4.14 -10.93
N VAL A 92 11.31 5.17 -10.19
CA VAL A 92 10.59 5.69 -9.02
C VAL A 92 9.58 6.80 -9.37
N ASN A 93 9.78 7.48 -10.49
CA ASN A 93 8.98 8.64 -10.92
C ASN A 93 8.01 8.29 -12.07
N VAL A 94 7.60 7.03 -12.17
CA VAL A 94 6.56 6.61 -13.14
C VAL A 94 5.21 7.08 -12.61
N GLU A 95 4.35 7.56 -13.51
CA GLU A 95 2.96 7.92 -13.21
C GLU A 95 2.04 6.74 -13.56
N SER A 96 1.05 6.45 -12.73
CA SER A 96 -0.05 5.54 -13.07
C SER A 96 -1.01 6.17 -14.10
N GLU A 97 -2.04 5.45 -14.52
CA GLU A 97 -3.12 6.06 -15.34
C GLU A 97 -3.83 7.20 -14.62
N TYR A 98 -3.79 7.21 -13.29
CA TYR A 98 -4.34 8.26 -12.44
C TYR A 98 -3.33 9.36 -12.14
N GLY A 99 -2.18 9.41 -12.83
CA GLY A 99 -1.14 10.41 -12.56
C GLY A 99 -0.45 10.23 -11.21
N GLU A 100 -0.69 9.11 -10.52
CA GLU A 100 -0.11 8.86 -9.20
C GLU A 100 1.28 8.24 -9.35
N THR A 101 2.24 8.80 -8.63
CA THR A 101 3.57 8.21 -8.46
C THR A 101 3.58 7.27 -7.26
N VAL A 102 4.69 6.52 -7.08
CA VAL A 102 4.89 5.70 -5.87
C VAL A 102 4.84 6.56 -4.59
N MET A 103 5.34 7.81 -4.64
CA MET A 103 5.32 8.73 -3.51
C MET A 103 3.92 9.19 -3.14
N ASP A 104 3.05 9.41 -4.13
CA ASP A 104 1.66 9.80 -3.89
C ASP A 104 0.89 8.68 -3.19
N ILE A 105 1.09 7.44 -3.66
CA ILE A 105 0.47 6.26 -3.05
C ILE A 105 0.91 6.14 -1.58
N MET A 106 2.22 6.25 -1.31
CA MET A 106 2.74 6.18 0.05
C MET A 106 2.23 7.30 0.95
N SER A 107 2.19 8.52 0.44
CA SER A 107 1.70 9.68 1.19
C SER A 107 0.23 9.53 1.56
N LYS A 108 -0.61 9.03 0.65
CA LYS A 108 -2.01 8.69 0.93
C LYS A 108 -2.14 7.65 2.04
N MET A 109 -1.30 6.62 2.01
CA MET A 109 -1.28 5.59 3.05
C MET A 109 -0.86 6.19 4.39
N ILE A 110 0.20 6.99 4.44
CA ILE A 110 0.67 7.64 5.67
C ILE A 110 -0.45 8.49 6.27
N VAL A 111 -1.05 9.39 5.49
CA VAL A 111 -2.13 10.28 5.97
C VAL A 111 -3.32 9.47 6.49
N SER A 112 -3.74 8.42 5.79
CA SER A 112 -4.84 7.57 6.24
C SER A 112 -4.55 6.87 7.56
N TYR A 113 -3.31 6.42 7.77
CA TYR A 113 -2.91 5.71 8.98
C TYR A 113 -2.63 6.65 10.15
N GLU A 114 -2.08 7.83 9.90
CA GLU A 114 -1.95 8.90 10.90
C GLU A 114 -3.33 9.35 11.40
N ALA A 115 -4.30 9.54 10.51
CA ALA A 115 -5.67 9.85 10.90
C ALA A 115 -6.32 8.73 11.75
N ALA A 116 -6.08 7.46 11.40
CA ALA A 116 -6.54 6.32 12.19
C ALA A 116 -5.86 6.27 13.57
N ARG A 117 -4.56 6.57 13.62
CA ARG A 117 -3.77 6.64 14.86
C ARG A 117 -4.28 7.75 15.78
N GLU A 118 -4.46 8.96 15.25
CA GLU A 118 -4.98 10.11 16.01
C GLU A 118 -6.37 9.82 16.58
N LYS A 119 -7.24 9.19 15.78
CA LYS A 119 -8.55 8.77 16.25
C LYS A 119 -8.44 7.77 17.40
N GLU A 120 -7.61 6.74 17.28
CA GLU A 120 -7.44 5.74 18.35
C GLU A 120 -6.82 6.37 19.61
N VAL A 121 -5.87 7.31 19.48
CA VAL A 121 -5.33 8.07 20.61
C VAL A 121 -6.44 8.85 21.32
N LYS A 122 -7.29 9.53 20.56
CA LYS A 122 -8.43 10.28 21.11
C LYS A 122 -9.43 9.36 21.80
N ASP A 123 -9.81 8.24 21.18
CA ASP A 123 -10.72 7.26 21.74
C ASP A 123 -10.16 6.65 23.04
N GLN A 124 -8.85 6.40 23.10
CA GLN A 124 -8.19 5.93 24.33
C GLN A 124 -8.17 7.00 25.42
N ALA A 125 -7.95 8.28 25.07
CA ALA A 125 -8.00 9.39 26.01
C ALA A 125 -9.40 9.61 26.58
N GLU A 126 -10.43 9.64 25.73
CA GLU A 126 -11.83 9.77 26.16
C GLU A 126 -12.25 8.62 27.09
N ARG A 127 -11.85 7.38 26.78
CA ARG A 127 -12.09 6.22 27.66
C ARG A 127 -11.40 6.39 29.02
N ARG A 128 -10.18 6.91 29.06
CA ARG A 128 -9.48 7.20 30.33
C ARG A 128 -10.20 8.27 31.14
N GLU A 129 -10.66 9.35 30.51
CA GLU A 129 -11.42 10.41 31.18
C GLU A 129 -12.75 9.91 31.77
N ILE A 130 -13.46 9.05 31.01
CA ILE A 130 -14.69 8.40 31.48
C ILE A 130 -14.41 7.53 32.72
N MET A 131 -13.34 6.74 32.70
CA MET A 131 -12.96 5.86 33.81
C MET A 131 -12.49 6.64 35.04
N GLU A 132 -11.67 7.68 34.87
CA GLU A 132 -11.21 8.56 35.95
C GLU A 132 -12.33 9.42 36.59
N GLY A 133 -13.60 9.24 36.18
CA GLY A 133 -14.76 9.85 36.80
C GLY A 133 -14.97 11.32 36.40
N ARG A 134 -14.33 11.77 35.31
CA ARG A 134 -14.55 13.11 34.71
C ARG A 134 -15.66 13.11 33.65
N GLY A 135 -16.29 11.97 33.37
CA GLY A 135 -17.46 11.83 32.49
C GLY A 135 -18.81 12.15 33.17
N PRO A 136 -19.94 12.19 32.43
CA PRO A 136 -21.24 12.52 32.98
C PRO A 136 -21.62 11.56 34.10
N ILE A 137 -21.93 12.16 35.26
CA ILE A 137 -22.22 11.57 36.56
C ILE A 137 -23.03 10.25 36.45
N GLY A 138 -22.47 9.11 36.87
CA GLY A 138 -23.29 7.97 37.33
C GLY A 138 -23.10 6.57 36.72
N TRP A 139 -22.08 6.29 35.90
CA TRP A 139 -21.79 4.89 35.53
C TRP A 139 -20.74 4.28 36.47
N GLY A 140 -21.26 3.62 37.52
CA GLY A 140 -20.46 2.96 38.55
C GLY A 140 -19.66 1.77 38.03
N TYR A 141 -18.33 1.91 38.05
CA TYR A 141 -17.40 0.79 37.96
C TYR A 141 -16.46 0.85 39.17
N GLY A 142 -16.97 0.56 40.37
CA GLY A 142 -16.13 0.36 41.58
C GLY A 142 -15.16 1.51 41.92
N THR A 143 -14.10 1.17 42.66
CA THR A 143 -13.01 2.09 43.02
C THR A 143 -12.04 2.25 41.85
N ALA A 144 -11.24 3.32 41.83
CA ALA A 144 -10.19 3.52 40.83
C ALA A 144 -9.21 2.32 40.73
N GLU A 145 -9.06 1.54 41.81
CA GLU A 145 -8.21 0.34 41.84
C GLU A 145 -8.87 -0.88 41.17
N ASP A 146 -10.20 -0.97 41.17
CA ASP A 146 -10.92 -2.05 40.48
C ASP A 146 -11.02 -1.79 38.97
N GLN A 147 -11.12 -0.52 38.58
CA GLN A 147 -11.08 -0.13 37.17
C GLN A 147 -9.72 -0.41 36.51
N LYS A 148 -8.63 -0.24 37.26
CA LYS A 148 -7.26 -0.59 36.82
C LYS A 148 -7.08 -2.06 36.46
N LYS A 149 -7.97 -2.95 36.91
CA LYS A 149 -7.93 -4.39 36.62
C LYS A 149 -8.71 -4.76 35.35
N THR A 150 -9.43 -3.82 34.75
CA THR A 150 -10.22 -4.09 33.53
C THR A 150 -9.30 -4.15 32.29
N VAL A 151 -9.64 -5.02 31.34
CA VAL A 151 -8.91 -5.17 30.05
C VAL A 151 -8.81 -3.84 29.29
N ILE A 152 -9.78 -2.94 29.51
CA ILE A 152 -9.86 -1.61 28.90
C ILE A 152 -8.77 -0.68 29.43
N TRP A 153 -8.38 -0.80 30.71
CA TRP A 153 -7.32 -0.01 31.33
C TRP A 153 -5.91 -0.48 30.93
N ASN A 154 -5.76 -1.78 30.68
CA ASN A 154 -4.50 -2.41 30.24
C ASN A 154 -4.36 -2.48 28.70
N ARG A 155 -5.09 -1.65 27.94
CA ARG A 155 -4.89 -1.58 26.48
C ARG A 155 -3.47 -1.06 26.20
N PRO A 156 -2.69 -1.75 25.34
CA PRO A 156 -1.35 -1.32 24.95
C PRO A 156 -1.35 0.10 24.37
N ALA A 157 -0.20 0.75 24.36
CA ALA A 157 -0.08 2.04 23.68
C ALA A 157 -0.51 1.89 22.21
N VAL A 158 -1.06 2.95 21.61
CA VAL A 158 -1.54 2.91 20.21
C VAL A 158 -0.47 2.35 19.27
N ASP A 159 0.78 2.76 19.48
CA ASP A 159 1.93 2.35 18.68
C ASP A 159 2.31 0.85 18.85
N GLU A 160 1.83 0.20 19.92
CA GLU A 160 2.05 -1.22 20.22
C GLU A 160 0.94 -2.13 19.67
N LEU A 161 -0.18 -1.55 19.21
CA LEU A 161 -1.26 -2.33 18.62
C LEU A 161 -0.82 -2.96 17.30
N ASP A 162 -1.33 -4.17 17.01
CA ASP A 162 -0.98 -4.93 15.80
C ASP A 162 -1.22 -4.16 14.49
N ASP A 163 -2.18 -3.23 14.49
CA ASP A 163 -2.52 -2.39 13.34
C ASP A 163 -1.47 -1.29 13.09
N PHE A 164 -0.80 -0.80 14.15
CA PHE A 164 0.14 0.33 14.07
C PHE A 164 1.60 -0.07 14.21
N LYS A 165 1.91 -1.27 14.71
CA LYS A 165 3.30 -1.77 14.85
C LYS A 165 4.11 -1.76 13.55
N MET A 166 3.41 -1.85 12.41
CA MET A 166 4.02 -1.89 11.08
C MET A 166 4.28 -0.50 10.50
N MET A 167 3.72 0.57 11.09
CA MET A 167 3.84 1.94 10.59
C MET A 167 5.31 2.41 10.38
N PRO A 168 6.29 2.06 11.24
CA PRO A 168 7.69 2.43 11.02
C PRO A 168 8.26 1.94 9.68
N GLN A 169 7.81 0.79 9.18
CA GLN A 169 8.31 0.25 7.91
C GLN A 169 7.84 1.06 6.71
N LEU A 170 6.66 1.68 6.79
CA LEU A 170 6.12 2.56 5.76
C LEU A 170 6.99 3.83 5.63
N TYR A 171 7.36 4.46 6.75
CA TYR A 171 8.28 5.60 6.73
C TYR A 171 9.68 5.22 6.22
N LYS A 172 10.16 4.03 6.58
CA LYS A 172 11.43 3.51 6.05
C LYS A 172 11.38 3.36 4.53
N GLY A 173 10.29 2.81 3.99
CA GLY A 173 10.07 2.72 2.54
C GLY A 173 10.04 4.08 1.86
N LYS A 174 9.41 5.08 2.49
CA LYS A 174 9.35 6.45 1.98
C LYS A 174 10.75 7.06 1.90
N ALA A 175 11.51 6.95 2.98
CA ALA A 175 12.89 7.46 3.03
C ALA A 175 13.79 6.79 1.98
N LEU A 176 13.63 5.48 1.73
CA LEU A 176 14.36 4.78 0.67
C LEU A 176 14.04 5.34 -0.72
N LEU A 177 12.78 5.67 -0.99
CA LEU A 177 12.34 6.23 -2.26
C LEU A 177 12.81 7.68 -2.43
N GLU A 178 12.73 8.49 -1.37
CA GLU A 178 13.26 9.85 -1.36
C GLU A 178 14.77 9.87 -1.62
N ALA A 179 15.53 8.95 -1.01
CA ALA A 179 16.96 8.79 -1.26
C ALA A 179 17.30 8.43 -2.71
N LYS A 180 16.35 7.84 -3.45
CA LYS A 180 16.46 7.53 -4.88
C LYS A 180 15.91 8.64 -5.79
N GLY A 181 15.51 9.77 -5.23
CA GLY A 181 14.99 10.92 -5.97
C GLY A 181 13.53 10.77 -6.41
N ALA A 182 12.75 9.94 -5.71
CA ALA A 182 11.32 9.84 -5.94
C ALA A 182 10.62 11.17 -5.57
N LYS A 183 9.74 11.64 -6.45
CA LYS A 183 8.95 12.87 -6.27
C LYS A 183 7.46 12.54 -6.38
N ALA A 184 6.65 13.35 -5.72
CA ALA A 184 5.20 13.36 -5.95
C ALA A 184 4.91 13.72 -7.41
N GLY A 185 3.86 13.15 -7.98
CA GLY A 185 3.41 13.49 -9.33
C GLY A 185 2.93 14.93 -9.40
N GLU A 186 3.23 15.62 -10.51
CA GLU A 186 2.83 17.02 -10.70
C GLU A 186 1.30 17.16 -10.83
N GLU A 187 0.59 16.10 -11.21
CA GLU A 187 -0.87 16.09 -11.46
C GLU A 187 -1.55 14.77 -11.05
N ALA A 188 -1.57 14.45 -9.75
CA ALA A 188 -2.39 13.33 -9.28
C ALA A 188 -3.88 13.56 -9.61
N PHE A 189 -4.44 12.69 -10.46
CA PHE A 189 -5.79 12.79 -10.99
C PHE A 189 -6.74 11.91 -10.17
N ASN A 190 -7.68 12.53 -9.46
CA ASN A 190 -8.81 11.80 -8.89
C ASN A 190 -10.07 12.10 -9.72
N PRO A 191 -10.59 11.12 -10.49
CA PRO A 191 -11.79 11.29 -11.30
C PRO A 191 -13.01 11.76 -10.50
N ALA A 192 -13.04 11.48 -9.19
CA ALA A 192 -14.18 11.82 -8.33
C ALA A 192 -14.30 13.33 -8.06
N TYR A 193 -13.24 14.11 -8.28
CA TYR A 193 -13.20 15.56 -7.97
C TYR A 193 -13.04 16.43 -9.21
N LEU A 194 -13.29 15.89 -10.40
CA LEU A 194 -13.14 16.62 -11.66
C LEU A 194 -14.49 16.78 -12.35
N THR A 195 -14.67 17.93 -12.98
CA THR A 195 -15.77 18.12 -13.92
C THR A 195 -15.58 17.24 -15.15
N ALA A 196 -16.66 16.95 -15.89
CA ALA A 196 -16.60 16.09 -17.08
C ALA A 196 -15.62 16.64 -18.15
N GLU A 197 -15.52 17.96 -18.24
CA GLU A 197 -14.64 18.67 -19.19
C GLU A 197 -13.17 18.54 -18.78
N GLU A 198 -12.85 18.79 -17.51
CA GLU A 198 -11.49 18.61 -16.96
C GLU A 198 -11.04 17.14 -17.00
N PHE A 199 -11.97 16.20 -16.82
CA PHE A 199 -11.73 14.77 -16.98
C PHE A 199 -11.30 14.43 -18.41
N VAL A 200 -12.03 14.94 -19.42
CA VAL A 200 -11.73 14.67 -20.83
C VAL A 200 -10.40 15.29 -21.24
N GLU A 201 -10.13 16.55 -20.85
CA GLU A 201 -8.89 17.23 -21.20
C GLU A 201 -7.67 16.52 -20.59
N LYS A 202 -7.74 16.15 -19.30
CA LYS A 202 -6.65 15.43 -18.64
C LYS A 202 -6.51 14.01 -19.14
N ARG A 203 -7.61 13.28 -19.40
CA ARG A 203 -7.57 11.97 -20.05
C ARG A 203 -6.86 12.05 -21.39
N ASP A 204 -7.15 13.07 -22.20
CA ASP A 204 -6.56 13.20 -23.53
C ASP A 204 -5.07 13.59 -23.48
N LYS A 205 -4.66 14.42 -22.51
CA LYS A 205 -3.24 14.70 -22.20
C LYS A 205 -2.49 13.45 -21.74
N VAL A 206 -3.11 12.67 -20.85
CA VAL A 206 -2.60 11.38 -20.38
C VAL A 206 -2.43 10.49 -21.61
N LEU A 207 -3.50 10.15 -22.34
CA LEU A 207 -3.47 9.30 -23.55
C LEU A 207 -2.45 9.76 -24.60
N ALA A 208 -2.20 11.07 -24.74
CA ALA A 208 -1.16 11.59 -25.62
C ALA A 208 0.27 11.19 -25.18
N LYS A 209 0.58 11.19 -23.87
CA LYS A 209 1.85 10.66 -23.32
C LYS A 209 2.04 9.17 -23.65
N TYR A 210 0.97 8.37 -23.67
CA TYR A 210 1.02 6.91 -23.93
C TYR A 210 1.19 6.54 -25.42
N LYS A 211 1.26 7.52 -26.34
CA LYS A 211 1.66 7.29 -27.74
C LYS A 211 3.16 7.06 -27.89
N ASP A 212 3.96 7.48 -26.91
CA ASP A 212 5.40 7.22 -26.86
C ASP A 212 5.67 5.73 -26.58
N LYS A 213 6.63 5.12 -27.27
CA LYS A 213 7.05 3.73 -27.06
C LYS A 213 7.48 3.48 -25.62
N LYS A 214 7.97 4.50 -24.90
CA LYS A 214 8.35 4.42 -23.48
C LYS A 214 7.16 4.17 -22.55
N TYR A 215 5.95 4.60 -22.92
CA TYR A 215 4.74 4.51 -22.08
C TYR A 215 3.69 3.56 -22.65
N LYS A 216 4.03 2.74 -23.64
CA LYS A 216 3.05 1.88 -24.34
C LYS A 216 2.35 0.93 -23.37
N MET A 217 1.01 0.96 -23.38
CA MET A 217 0.17 0.06 -22.57
C MET A 217 0.47 -1.41 -22.86
N TYR A 218 0.33 -2.26 -21.84
CA TYR A 218 0.30 -3.71 -22.04
C TYR A 218 -0.97 -4.07 -22.82
N ASN A 219 -0.85 -4.22 -24.14
CA ASN A 219 -1.92 -4.77 -24.95
C ASN A 219 -2.03 -6.27 -24.62
N GLY A 220 -2.94 -6.59 -23.71
CA GLY A 220 -3.39 -7.95 -23.51
C GLY A 220 -4.08 -8.45 -24.78
N GLN A 221 -3.34 -9.17 -25.61
CA GLN A 221 -3.87 -10.18 -26.53
C GLN A 221 -3.56 -11.55 -25.95
#